data_AF-A0A820N5L2-F1
#
_entry.id   AF-A0A820N5L2-F1
#
_cell.length_a   1.000
_cell.length_b   1.000
_cell.length_c   1.000
_cell.angle_alpha   90.00
_cell.angle_beta   90.00
_cell.angle_gamma   90.00
#
_symmetry.space_group_name_H-M   'P 1'
#
loop_
_entity.id
_entity.type
_entity.pdbx_description
1 polymer ?
#
loop_
_entity_poly.entity_id
_entity_poly.type
_entity_poly.pdbx_seq_one_letter_code
_entity_poly.pdbx_strand_id
1 'polypeptide(L)'
;TPTTLATTSVGTTVAGETTQSTPTTVATTSAGTTVAGETTQSTPATVATTSVGTTVAGETTQSTPTTDATTSAGTTVAGETTQSAATTVATTSEGTTVSGETTQTTPTTLATTSVGTTVAGETTQSTPTTVATTSAGTTVAGETTQS
;
A
#
# COMPACT_ATOMS: atom_id res chain seq x y z
N THR A 1 16.23 13.38 15.98
CA THR A 1 15.11 12.62 15.40
C THR A 1 15.70 11.62 14.44
N PRO A 2 15.35 10.32 14.47
CA PRO A 2 15.89 9.36 13.51
C PRO A 2 15.50 9.81 12.10
N THR A 3 16.50 9.90 11.22
CA THR A 3 16.30 10.24 9.80
C THR A 3 15.61 9.09 9.06
N THR A 4 15.68 7.87 9.60
CA THR A 4 15.15 6.67 8.97
C THR A 4 14.49 5.79 10.03
N LEU A 5 13.27 5.35 9.76
CA LEU A 5 12.59 4.29 10.47
C LEU A 5 12.59 3.05 9.57
N ALA A 6 13.26 1.98 10.01
CA ALA A 6 13.29 0.71 9.30
C ALA A 6 12.67 -0.37 10.18
N THR A 7 11.67 -1.07 9.65
CA THR A 7 10.98 -2.15 10.34
C THR A 7 11.10 -3.43 9.52
N THR A 8 11.39 -4.54 10.19
CA THR A 8 11.45 -5.85 9.56
C THR A 8 10.76 -6.88 10.42
N SER A 9 9.80 -7.58 9.85
CA SER A 9 8.93 -8.53 10.54
C SER A 9 8.87 -9.84 9.75
N VAL A 10 9.15 -10.96 10.41
CA VAL A 10 9.12 -12.29 9.79
C VAL A 10 8.33 -13.26 10.65
N GLY A 11 7.28 -13.86 10.09
CA GLY A 11 6.45 -14.84 10.79
C GLY A 11 5.71 -14.28 12.00
N THR A 12 5.40 -12.99 12.00
CA THR A 12 4.77 -12.30 13.13
C THR A 12 3.26 -12.10 12.92
N THR A 13 2.56 -11.93 14.04
CA THR A 13 1.19 -11.41 14.05
C THR A 13 1.17 -10.08 14.78
N VAL A 14 0.63 -9.05 14.15
CA VAL A 14 0.43 -7.72 14.72
C VAL A 14 -1.07 -7.45 14.77
N ALA A 15 -1.55 -6.93 15.90
CA ALA A 15 -2.96 -6.63 16.08
C ALA A 15 -3.12 -5.31 16.85
N GLY A 16 -3.90 -4.38 16.29
CA GLY A 16 -4.33 -3.17 17.00
C GLY A 16 -3.20 -2.18 17.28
N GLU A 17 -2.22 -2.03 16.39
CA GLU A 17 -1.14 -1.05 16.53
C GLU A 17 -1.52 0.29 15.86
N THR A 18 -0.91 1.35 16.39
CA THR A 18 -1.12 2.71 15.88
C THR A 18 0.21 3.42 15.90
N THR A 19 0.83 3.48 14.73
CA THR A 19 2.13 4.13 14.57
C THR A 19 1.94 5.59 14.18
N GLN A 20 2.55 6.50 14.95
CA GLN A 20 2.76 7.89 14.54
C GLN A 20 4.25 8.21 14.49
N SER A 21 4.76 8.62 13.33
CA SER A 21 6.17 8.97 13.19
C SER A 21 6.45 10.01 12.10
N THR A 22 7.52 10.78 12.26
CA THR A 22 7.97 11.80 11.27
C THR A 22 9.44 11.61 10.85
N PRO A 23 9.88 10.39 10.46
CA PRO A 23 11.23 10.18 9.95
C PRO A 23 11.37 10.79 8.55
N THR A 24 12.59 11.02 8.07
CA THR A 24 12.79 11.40 6.66
C THR A 24 12.49 10.22 5.72
N THR A 25 12.71 9.00 6.16
CA THR A 25 12.49 7.77 5.37
C THR A 25 11.83 6.69 6.22
N VAL A 26 10.83 6.02 5.65
CA VAL A 26 10.24 4.79 6.21
C VAL A 26 10.54 3.63 5.26
N ALA A 27 11.09 2.55 5.79
CA ALA A 27 11.30 1.31 5.05
C ALA A 27 10.72 0.13 5.86
N THR A 28 9.69 -0.51 5.31
CA THR A 28 9.00 -1.62 5.97
C THR A 28 9.19 -2.89 5.14
N THR A 29 9.63 -3.97 5.77
CA THR A 29 9.72 -5.29 5.14
C THR A 29 9.02 -6.34 5.99
N SER A 30 8.06 -7.04 5.39
CA SER A 30 7.23 -8.03 6.05
C SER A 30 7.21 -9.33 5.27
N ALA A 31 7.52 -10.45 5.92
CA ALA A 31 7.49 -11.78 5.31
C ALA A 31 6.70 -12.77 6.18
N GLY A 32 5.67 -13.40 5.63
CA GLY A 32 4.83 -14.35 6.37
C GLY A 32 4.13 -13.71 7.56
N THR A 33 3.78 -12.43 7.47
CA THR A 33 3.17 -11.68 8.57
C THR A 33 1.65 -11.65 8.45
N THR A 34 0.96 -11.58 9.58
CA THR A 34 -0.47 -11.26 9.65
C THR A 34 -0.66 -9.97 10.43
N VAL A 35 -1.45 -9.06 9.88
CA VAL A 35 -1.68 -7.72 10.44
C VAL A 35 -3.18 -7.50 10.52
N ALA A 36 -3.68 -7.11 11.68
CA ALA A 36 -5.11 -6.90 11.90
C ALA A 36 -5.39 -5.60 12.68
N GLY A 37 -6.17 -4.69 12.11
CA GLY A 37 -6.58 -3.47 12.80
C GLY A 37 -5.43 -2.49 13.01
N GLU A 38 -4.74 -2.12 11.93
CA GLU A 38 -3.61 -1.19 11.98
C GLU A 38 -4.00 0.22 11.57
N THR A 39 -3.34 1.21 12.17
CA THR A 39 -3.45 2.59 11.73
C THR A 39 -2.10 3.26 11.72
N THR A 40 -1.64 3.67 10.55
CA THR A 40 -0.36 4.38 10.40
C THR A 40 -0.58 5.82 10.01
N GLN A 41 0.05 6.75 10.73
CA GLN A 41 0.13 8.16 10.36
C GLN A 41 1.59 8.62 10.28
N SER A 42 2.05 9.03 9.10
CA SER A 42 3.42 9.52 8.96
C SER A 42 3.61 10.54 7.83
N THR A 43 4.60 11.41 7.96
CA THR A 43 4.93 12.42 6.93
C THR A 43 6.40 12.34 6.48
N PRO A 44 6.89 11.18 6.02
CA PRO A 44 8.27 11.05 5.56
C PRO A 44 8.49 11.74 4.22
N ALA A 45 9.73 11.86 3.76
CA ALA A 45 10.01 12.21 2.37
C ALA A 45 9.88 10.99 1.45
N THR A 46 10.16 9.79 1.98
CA THR A 46 10.13 8.54 1.21
C THR A 46 9.55 7.40 2.03
N VAL A 47 8.65 6.63 1.41
CA VAL A 47 8.14 5.35 1.93
C VAL A 47 8.52 4.25 0.96
N ALA A 48 9.04 3.14 1.49
CA ALA A 48 9.24 1.90 0.75
C ALA A 48 8.68 0.73 1.56
N THR A 49 7.69 0.03 1.02
CA THR A 49 7.05 -1.12 1.66
C THR A 49 7.26 -2.36 0.81
N THR A 50 7.74 -3.44 1.43
CA THR A 50 7.86 -4.75 0.80
C THR A 50 7.15 -5.81 1.63
N SER A 51 6.25 -6.55 1.00
CA SER A 51 5.40 -7.55 1.65
C SER A 51 5.43 -8.86 0.87
N VAL A 52 5.80 -9.96 1.52
CA VAL A 52 5.82 -11.31 0.92
C VAL A 52 5.03 -12.29 1.77
N GLY A 53 4.02 -12.94 1.19
CA GLY A 53 3.20 -13.92 1.91
C GLY A 53 2.48 -13.31 3.11
N THR A 54 2.05 -12.05 3.01
CA THR A 54 1.45 -11.29 4.11
C THR A 54 -0.08 -11.32 4.02
N THR A 55 -0.74 -11.23 5.18
CA THR A 55 -2.19 -11.02 5.27
C THR A 55 -2.47 -9.77 6.08
N VAL A 56 -3.25 -8.85 5.54
CA VAL A 56 -3.62 -7.58 6.16
C VAL A 56 -5.14 -7.48 6.21
N ALA A 57 -5.68 -7.15 7.39
CA ALA A 57 -7.12 -6.97 7.58
C ALA A 57 -7.40 -5.69 8.39
N GLY A 58 -8.22 -4.77 7.87
CA GLY A 58 -8.59 -3.55 8.60
C GLY A 58 -7.40 -2.63 8.83
N GLU A 59 -6.74 -2.20 7.76
CA GLU A 59 -5.59 -1.28 7.82
C GLU A 59 -6.05 0.12 7.39
N THR A 60 -5.48 1.15 7.99
CA THR A 60 -5.71 2.54 7.57
C THR A 60 -4.40 3.30 7.58
N THR A 61 -3.90 3.62 6.39
CA THR A 61 -2.70 4.42 6.22
C THR A 61 -3.04 5.85 5.83
N GLN A 62 -2.46 6.81 6.55
CA GLN A 62 -2.43 8.21 6.16
C GLN A 62 -0.98 8.68 6.07
N SER A 63 -0.54 9.03 4.86
CA SER A 63 0.82 9.48 4.63
C SER A 63 0.93 10.62 3.62
N THR A 64 2.00 11.41 3.70
CA THR A 64 2.26 12.47 2.72
C THR A 64 3.71 12.46 2.23
N PRO A 65 4.22 11.33 1.68
CA PRO A 65 5.58 11.28 1.18
C PRO A 65 5.80 12.12 -0.07
N THR A 66 7.04 12.37 -0.46
CA THR A 66 7.32 12.79 -1.84
C THR A 66 7.22 11.58 -2.77
N THR A 67 7.76 10.44 -2.32
CA THR A 67 7.79 9.18 -3.07
C THR A 67 7.25 8.04 -2.22
N ASP A 68 6.30 7.30 -2.78
CA ASP A 68 5.74 6.09 -2.20
C ASP A 68 5.97 4.90 -3.14
N ALA A 69 6.60 3.85 -2.63
CA ALA A 69 6.89 2.64 -3.39
C ALA A 69 6.44 1.41 -2.61
N THR A 70 5.54 0.62 -3.20
CA THR A 70 5.00 -0.60 -2.59
C THR A 70 5.24 -1.80 -3.49
N THR A 71 5.79 -2.87 -2.92
CA THR A 71 5.96 -4.16 -3.59
C THR A 71 5.32 -5.26 -2.76
N SER A 72 4.42 -6.02 -3.38
CA SER A 72 3.65 -7.07 -2.73
C SER A 72 3.70 -8.36 -3.54
N ALA A 73 4.06 -9.47 -2.90
CA ALA A 73 4.07 -10.80 -3.51
C ALA A 73 3.32 -11.82 -2.64
N GLY A 74 2.32 -12.50 -3.20
CA GLY A 74 1.52 -13.49 -2.48
C GLY A 74 0.78 -12.89 -1.27
N THR A 75 0.33 -11.65 -1.39
CA THR A 75 -0.32 -10.92 -0.29
C THR A 75 -1.84 -11.00 -0.36
N THR A 76 -2.50 -10.98 0.79
CA THR A 76 -3.95 -10.85 0.89
C THR A 76 -4.28 -9.61 1.72
N VAL A 77 -5.12 -8.73 1.19
CA VAL A 77 -5.54 -7.49 1.85
C VAL A 77 -7.07 -7.45 1.89
N ALA A 78 -7.62 -7.15 3.06
CA ALA A 78 -9.06 -7.05 3.27
C ALA A 78 -9.42 -5.80 4.10
N GLY A 79 -10.25 -4.92 3.55
CA GLY A 79 -10.71 -3.73 4.28
C GLY A 79 -9.57 -2.76 4.59
N GLU A 80 -8.81 -2.36 3.57
CA GLU A 80 -7.75 -1.37 3.73
C GLU A 80 -8.20 -0.01 3.16
N THR A 81 -7.63 1.05 3.71
CA THR A 81 -7.93 2.42 3.34
C THR A 81 -6.68 3.27 3.37
N THR A 82 -6.20 3.62 2.18
CA THR A 82 -5.00 4.42 1.99
C THR A 82 -5.37 5.85 1.59
N GLN A 83 -4.83 6.81 2.31
CA GLN A 83 -4.86 8.23 1.96
C GLN A 83 -3.42 8.74 1.82
N SER A 84 -2.99 9.02 0.59
CA SER A 84 -1.63 9.50 0.31
C SER A 84 -1.59 10.70 -0.63
N ALA A 85 -0.82 11.72 -0.26
CA ALA A 85 -0.56 12.89 -1.09
C ALA A 85 0.82 12.83 -1.75
N ALA A 86 1.27 11.63 -2.12
CA ALA A 86 2.59 11.43 -2.73
C ALA A 86 2.74 12.13 -4.07
N THR A 87 3.91 12.66 -4.41
CA THR A 87 4.17 13.19 -5.77
C THR A 87 4.34 12.05 -6.78
N THR A 88 4.98 10.96 -6.35
CA THR A 88 5.18 9.75 -7.15
C THR A 88 4.71 8.54 -6.37
N VAL A 89 3.87 7.71 -7.00
CA VAL A 89 3.43 6.42 -6.47
C VAL A 89 3.83 5.33 -7.45
N ALA A 90 4.51 4.31 -6.94
CA ALA A 90 4.85 3.10 -7.69
C ALA A 90 4.39 1.85 -6.93
N THR A 91 3.52 1.07 -7.54
CA THR A 91 2.97 -0.15 -6.94
C THR A 91 3.27 -1.34 -7.83
N THR A 92 3.88 -2.39 -7.26
CA THR A 92 4.08 -3.69 -7.91
C THR A 92 3.41 -4.78 -7.09
N SER A 93 2.59 -5.59 -7.74
CA SER A 93 1.82 -6.66 -7.10
C SER A 93 1.91 -7.95 -7.91
N GLU A 94 2.31 -9.04 -7.27
CA GLU A 94 2.34 -10.38 -7.85
C GLU A 94 1.56 -11.37 -6.98
N GLY A 95 0.60 -12.09 -7.57
CA GLY A 95 -0.19 -13.09 -6.84
C GLY A 95 -0.96 -12.50 -5.65
N THR A 96 -1.40 -11.24 -5.75
CA THR A 96 -2.07 -10.53 -4.66
C THR A 96 -3.59 -10.66 -4.75
N THR A 97 -4.25 -10.72 -3.60
CA THR A 97 -5.71 -10.66 -3.49
C THR A 97 -6.11 -9.47 -2.64
N VAL A 98 -7.00 -8.62 -3.15
CA VAL A 98 -7.46 -7.41 -2.48
C VAL A 98 -8.99 -7.42 -2.43
N SER A 99 -9.56 -7.17 -1.26
CA SER A 99 -11.01 -7.11 -1.07
C SER A 99 -11.42 -5.92 -0.21
N GLY A 100 -12.31 -5.06 -0.69
CA GLY A 100 -12.81 -3.92 0.10
C GLY A 100 -11.74 -2.86 0.31
N GLU A 101 -11.07 -2.46 -0.76
CA GLU A 101 -9.98 -1.47 -0.72
C GLU A 101 -10.50 -0.08 -1.07
N THR A 102 -10.03 0.95 -0.36
CA THR A 102 -10.32 2.35 -0.68
C THR A 102 -9.05 3.17 -0.72
N THR A 103 -8.61 3.52 -1.92
CA THR A 103 -7.41 4.31 -2.13
C THR A 103 -7.77 5.74 -2.57
N GLN A 104 -7.29 6.74 -1.84
CA GLN A 104 -7.38 8.15 -2.24
C GLN A 104 -5.97 8.72 -2.37
N THR A 105 -5.54 8.95 -3.61
CA THR A 105 -4.19 9.48 -3.89
C THR A 105 -4.18 10.48 -5.03
N THR A 106 -3.40 11.55 -4.90
CA THR A 106 -3.27 12.57 -5.96
C THR A 106 -1.82 12.76 -6.39
N PRO A 107 -1.17 11.74 -6.99
CA PRO A 107 0.21 11.88 -7.41
C PRO A 107 0.35 12.56 -8.75
N THR A 108 1.47 13.25 -8.97
CA THR A 108 1.83 13.71 -10.32
C THR A 108 2.07 12.52 -11.24
N THR A 109 2.74 11.47 -10.73
CA THR A 109 3.05 10.25 -11.47
C THR A 109 2.56 9.01 -10.73
N LEU A 110 1.77 8.18 -11.40
CA LEU A 110 1.30 6.89 -10.91
C LEU A 110 1.81 5.77 -11.84
N ALA A 111 2.51 4.80 -11.26
CA ALA A 111 2.94 3.59 -11.95
C ALA A 111 2.42 2.35 -11.23
N THR A 112 1.74 1.46 -11.94
CA THR A 112 1.18 0.23 -11.37
C THR A 112 1.52 -0.96 -12.25
N THR A 113 2.07 -2.01 -11.63
CA THR A 113 2.31 -3.31 -12.27
C THR A 113 1.65 -4.40 -11.46
N SER A 114 0.80 -5.20 -12.11
CA SER A 114 0.00 -6.24 -11.46
C SER A 114 0.06 -7.54 -12.26
N VAL A 115 0.51 -8.63 -11.62
CA VAL A 115 0.57 -9.97 -12.22
C VAL A 115 -0.17 -10.98 -11.35
N GLY A 116 -1.15 -11.68 -11.91
CA GLY A 116 -1.91 -12.69 -11.18
C GLY A 116 -2.70 -12.12 -10.01
N THR A 117 -3.17 -10.89 -10.11
CA THR A 117 -3.87 -10.20 -9.01
C THR A 117 -5.38 -10.40 -9.10
N THR A 118 -6.04 -10.47 -7.95
CA THR A 118 -7.51 -10.48 -7.85
C THR A 118 -7.97 -9.33 -6.98
N VAL A 119 -8.90 -8.53 -7.47
CA VAL A 119 -9.42 -7.34 -6.79
C VAL A 119 -10.95 -7.41 -6.74
N ALA A 120 -11.52 -7.25 -5.55
CA ALA A 120 -12.96 -7.25 -5.32
C ALA A 120 -13.39 -6.05 -4.46
N GLY A 121 -14.32 -5.22 -4.92
CA GLY A 121 -14.83 -4.10 -4.14
C GLY A 121 -13.75 -3.05 -3.87
N GLU A 122 -13.14 -2.53 -4.92
CA GLU A 122 -12.09 -1.52 -4.85
C GLU A 122 -12.69 -0.14 -5.20
N THR A 123 -12.30 0.89 -4.48
CA THR A 123 -12.65 2.28 -4.77
C THR A 123 -11.40 3.14 -4.82
N THR A 124 -11.00 3.56 -6.01
CA THR A 124 -9.88 4.48 -6.21
C THR A 124 -10.40 5.88 -6.53
N GLN A 125 -9.91 6.88 -5.80
CA GLN A 125 -9.97 8.28 -6.22
C GLN A 125 -8.56 8.77 -6.52
N SER A 126 -8.27 9.04 -7.79
CA SER A 126 -6.95 9.51 -8.19
C SER A 126 -6.96 10.35 -9.47
N THR A 127 -6.18 11.43 -9.46
CA THR A 127 -6.12 12.41 -10.56
C THR A 127 -4.68 12.68 -11.07
N PRO A 128 -3.93 11.64 -11.46
CA PRO A 128 -2.52 11.81 -11.84
C PRO A 128 -2.31 12.48 -13.18
N THR A 129 -1.21 13.22 -13.29
CA THR A 129 -0.79 13.83 -14.57
C THR A 129 -0.22 12.78 -15.52
N THR A 130 0.50 11.79 -14.99
CA THR A 130 1.10 10.70 -15.76
C THR A 130 0.73 9.35 -15.16
N VAL A 131 0.25 8.43 -16.00
CA VAL A 131 -0.14 7.06 -15.60
C VAL A 131 0.56 6.04 -16.47
N ALA A 132 1.15 5.03 -15.84
CA ALA A 132 1.66 3.84 -16.50
C ALA A 132 1.14 2.58 -15.80
N THR A 133 0.28 1.81 -16.46
CA THR A 133 -0.31 0.60 -15.90
C THR A 133 0.03 -0.61 -16.75
N THR A 134 0.53 -1.67 -16.11
CA THR A 134 0.78 -2.98 -16.74
C THR A 134 0.08 -4.06 -15.93
N SER A 135 -0.77 -4.85 -16.59
CA SER A 135 -1.56 -5.90 -15.93
C SER A 135 -1.52 -7.20 -16.72
N ALA A 136 -1.26 -8.32 -16.06
CA ALA A 136 -1.29 -9.66 -16.64
C ALA A 136 -1.98 -10.64 -15.69
N GLY A 137 -2.99 -11.38 -16.18
CA GLY A 137 -3.72 -12.34 -15.36
C GLY A 137 -4.47 -11.70 -14.19
N THR A 138 -4.94 -10.46 -14.35
CA THR A 138 -5.64 -9.72 -13.32
C THR A 138 -7.16 -9.91 -13.43
N THR A 139 -7.83 -10.18 -12.31
CA THR A 139 -9.30 -10.26 -12.23
C THR A 139 -9.81 -9.13 -11.35
N VAL A 140 -10.79 -8.36 -11.83
CA VAL A 140 -11.35 -7.22 -11.10
C VAL A 140 -12.88 -7.33 -11.07
N ALA A 141 -13.48 -7.18 -9.90
CA ALA A 141 -14.94 -7.16 -9.72
C ALA A 141 -15.35 -6.05 -8.74
N GLY A 142 -16.34 -5.23 -9.10
CA GLY A 142 -16.83 -4.17 -8.21
C GLY A 142 -15.83 -3.03 -7.98
N GLU A 143 -15.09 -2.64 -9.02
CA GLU A 143 -14.21 -1.46 -9.01
C GLU A 143 -15.01 -0.18 -9.25
N THR A 144 -14.68 0.87 -8.51
CA THR A 144 -15.13 2.24 -8.76
C THR A 144 -13.93 3.18 -8.80
N THR A 145 -13.63 3.70 -9.99
CA THR A 145 -12.58 4.73 -10.15
C THR A 145 -13.19 6.10 -10.37
N GLN A 146 -12.73 7.09 -9.61
CA GLN A 146 -13.03 8.51 -9.77
C GLN A 146 -11.76 9.30 -10.07
N SER A 147 -11.87 10.21 -11.05
CA SER A 147 -10.77 11.04 -11.59
C SER A 147 -11.21 12.50 -11.74
#